data_AF-A0AAW1H687-F1
#
_entry.id   AF-A0AAW1H687-F1
#
_cell.length_a   1.000
_cell.length_b   1.000
_cell.length_c   1.000
_cell.angle_alpha   90.00
_cell.angle_beta   90.00
_cell.angle_gamma   90.00
#
_symmetry.space_group_name_H-M   'P 1'
#
loop_
_entity.id
_entity.type
_entity.pdbx_description
1 polymer ?
#
loop_
_entity_poly.entity_id
_entity_poly.type
_entity_poly.pdbx_seq_one_letter_code
_entity_poly.pdbx_strand_id
1 'polypeptide(L)'
;MFLHFTGIHYSICRYPHLENIRDLIFKKALGKHGILSLEDLVHEIATVGPHFKEVSHFLLPFILARPEEGALEGKKNPIKNGGDFGNREDHISELIDKMN
;
A
#
# COMPACT_ATOMS: atom_id res chain seq x y z
N MET A 1 -13.19 -21.08 -1.84
CA MET A 1 -14.06 -20.17 -2.61
C MET A 1 -13.28 -18.89 -2.87
N PHE A 2 -12.24 -18.99 -3.70
CA PHE A 2 -11.43 -17.84 -4.17
C PHE A 2 -11.69 -17.70 -5.67
N LEU A 3 -12.91 -17.29 -5.99
CA LEU A 3 -13.30 -16.88 -7.33
C LEU A 3 -13.50 -15.37 -7.23
N HIS A 4 -12.52 -14.57 -7.71
CA HIS A 4 -12.71 -13.26 -8.35
C HIS A 4 -11.47 -12.34 -8.47
N PHE A 5 -10.23 -12.80 -8.28
CA PHE A 5 -9.03 -11.95 -8.52
C PHE A 5 -8.41 -12.06 -9.92
N THR A 6 -9.03 -12.78 -10.87
CA THR A 6 -8.49 -12.95 -12.24
C THR A 6 -8.89 -11.84 -13.22
N GLY A 7 -9.74 -10.89 -12.82
CA GLY A 7 -10.23 -9.83 -13.73
C GLY A 7 -9.25 -8.66 -13.95
N ILE A 8 -8.37 -8.37 -12.99
CA ILE A 8 -7.43 -7.25 -13.09
C ILE A 8 -6.12 -7.70 -13.77
N HIS A 9 -5.73 -8.96 -13.59
CA HIS A 9 -4.50 -9.52 -14.15
C HIS A 9 -4.50 -9.57 -15.69
N TYR A 10 -5.65 -9.82 -16.33
CA TYR A 10 -5.75 -9.86 -17.80
C TYR A 10 -5.85 -8.50 -18.48
N SER A 11 -6.20 -7.44 -17.74
CA SER A 11 -6.34 -6.09 -18.30
C SER A 11 -5.00 -5.36 -18.37
N ILE A 12 -4.04 -5.72 -17.51
CA ILE A 12 -2.68 -5.15 -17.48
C ILE A 12 -1.78 -5.83 -18.55
N CYS A 13 -2.03 -7.09 -18.90
CA CYS A 13 -1.32 -7.83 -19.96
C CYS A 13 -1.51 -7.30 -21.40
N ARG A 14 -2.21 -6.18 -21.64
CA ARG A 14 -2.31 -5.56 -22.98
C ARG A 14 -1.17 -4.61 -23.35
N TYR A 15 -0.29 -4.22 -22.41
CA TYR A 15 0.81 -3.29 -22.70
C TYR A 15 2.14 -3.72 -22.04
N PRO A 16 2.79 -4.79 -22.51
CA PRO A 16 4.05 -5.30 -21.95
C PRO A 16 5.21 -4.28 -22.01
N HIS A 17 5.11 -3.23 -22.83
CA HIS A 17 6.13 -2.18 -22.88
C HIS A 17 6.17 -1.34 -21.58
N LEU A 18 5.06 -1.17 -20.85
CA LEU A 18 4.99 -0.27 -19.69
C LEU A 18 5.30 -0.95 -18.35
N GLU A 19 5.13 -2.27 -18.22
CA GLU A 19 5.55 -3.02 -17.02
C GLU A 19 7.07 -2.89 -16.80
N ASN A 20 7.83 -2.96 -17.89
CA ASN A 20 9.30 -2.87 -17.86
C ASN A 20 9.86 -1.55 -17.31
N ILE A 21 9.13 -0.44 -17.42
CA ILE A 21 9.64 0.88 -17.00
C ILE A 21 9.62 1.04 -15.48
N ARG A 22 8.57 0.53 -14.80
CA ARG A 22 8.48 0.63 -13.33
C ARG A 22 9.45 -0.33 -12.66
N ASP A 23 9.56 -1.54 -13.18
CA ASP A 23 10.51 -2.54 -12.70
C ASP A 23 11.96 -2.06 -12.84
N LEU A 24 12.26 -1.26 -13.87
CA LEU A 24 13.58 -0.66 -14.05
C LEU A 24 13.93 0.34 -12.92
N ILE A 25 12.95 1.07 -12.39
CA ILE A 25 13.17 2.03 -11.29
C ILE A 25 13.54 1.25 -10.02
N PHE A 26 12.80 0.20 -9.69
CA PHE A 26 13.07 -0.64 -8.52
C PHE A 26 14.43 -1.33 -8.65
N LYS A 27 14.73 -1.94 -9.80
CA LYS A 27 16.03 -2.57 -10.08
C LYS A 27 17.19 -1.58 -9.91
N LYS A 28 17.03 -0.33 -10.34
CA LYS A 28 18.07 0.69 -10.21
C LYS A 28 18.27 1.18 -8.77
N ALA A 29 17.18 1.33 -8.01
CA ALA A 29 17.23 1.89 -6.65
C ALA A 29 17.52 0.82 -5.59
N LEU A 30 16.85 -0.33 -5.68
CA LEU A 30 16.81 -1.38 -4.66
C LEU A 30 17.31 -2.74 -5.16
N GLY A 31 17.77 -2.85 -6.42
CA GLY A 31 18.25 -4.12 -6.96
C GLY A 31 19.42 -4.75 -6.19
N LYS A 32 20.22 -3.94 -5.48
CA LYS A 32 21.28 -4.43 -4.56
C LYS A 32 20.75 -5.20 -3.34
N HIS A 33 19.47 -5.03 -3.02
CA HIS A 33 18.76 -5.68 -1.92
C HIS A 33 17.89 -6.85 -2.40
N GLY A 34 17.97 -7.22 -3.68
CA GLY A 34 17.18 -8.32 -4.25
C GLY A 34 15.75 -7.94 -4.62
N ILE A 35 15.37 -6.66 -4.53
CA ILE A 35 14.02 -6.17 -4.86
C ILE A 35 14.01 -5.73 -6.32
N LEU A 36 13.38 -6.53 -7.18
CA LEU A 36 13.41 -6.35 -8.63
C LEU A 36 12.05 -5.93 -9.20
N SER A 37 10.97 -6.17 -8.45
CA SER A 37 9.59 -5.94 -8.85
C SER A 37 8.79 -5.29 -7.73
N LEU A 38 7.58 -4.84 -8.07
CA LEU A 38 6.61 -4.36 -7.09
C LEU A 38 6.18 -5.45 -6.10
N GLU A 39 6.10 -6.71 -6.55
CA GLU A 39 5.72 -7.85 -5.69
C GLU A 39 6.74 -8.07 -4.58
N ASP A 40 8.04 -8.04 -4.91
CA ASP A 40 9.12 -8.15 -3.93
C ASP A 40 9.07 -7.01 -2.90
N LEU A 41 8.73 -5.79 -3.35
CA LEU A 41 8.61 -4.63 -2.48
C LEU A 41 7.44 -4.77 -1.49
N VAL A 42 6.28 -5.23 -1.96
CA VAL A 42 5.11 -5.49 -1.09
C VAL A 42 5.41 -6.62 -0.11
N HIS A 43 6.07 -7.68 -0.57
CA HIS A 43 6.47 -8.80 0.28
C HIS A 43 7.38 -8.33 1.42
N GLU A 44 8.44 -7.59 1.11
CA GLU A 44 9.41 -7.09 2.08
C GLU A 44 8.75 -6.21 3.16
N ILE A 45 7.75 -5.40 2.79
CA ILE A 45 6.98 -4.57 3.72
C ILE A 45 6.05 -5.42 4.58
N ALA A 46 5.31 -6.35 3.97
CA ALA A 46 4.31 -7.16 4.66
C ALA A 46 4.96 -8.14 5.67
N THR A 47 6.13 -8.69 5.35
CA THR A 47 6.84 -9.61 6.24
C THR A 47 7.85 -8.93 7.16
N VAL A 48 8.04 -7.60 7.03
CA VAL A 48 9.08 -6.83 7.73
C VAL A 48 10.45 -7.48 7.54
N GLY A 49 10.86 -7.58 6.28
CA GLY A 49 12.11 -8.25 5.89
C GLY A 49 13.39 -7.50 6.31
N PRO A 50 14.57 -8.07 6.02
CA PRO A 50 15.88 -7.54 6.43
C PRO A 50 16.21 -6.14 5.86
N HIS A 51 15.59 -5.75 4.76
CA HIS A 51 15.80 -4.48 4.05
C HIS A 51 14.59 -3.55 4.15
N PHE A 52 13.70 -3.78 5.12
CA PHE A 52 12.51 -2.96 5.37
C PHE A 52 12.82 -1.47 5.48
N LYS A 53 13.94 -1.11 6.14
CA LYS A 53 14.32 0.30 6.33
C LYS A 53 14.64 0.99 5.01
N GLU A 54 15.32 0.31 4.10
CA GLU A 54 15.68 0.85 2.79
C GLU A 54 14.45 0.99 1.91
N VAL A 55 13.54 0.02 1.96
CA VAL A 55 12.26 0.06 1.25
C VAL A 55 11.35 1.17 1.78
N SER A 56 11.25 1.32 3.11
CA SER A 56 10.41 2.34 3.73
C SER A 56 10.90 3.77 3.45
N HIS A 57 12.21 3.98 3.32
CA HIS A 57 12.76 5.27 2.91
C HIS A 57 12.63 5.52 1.41
N PHE A 58 12.64 4.47 0.59
CA PHE A 58 12.42 4.58 -0.85
C PHE A 58 10.97 4.99 -1.16
N LEU A 59 10.02 4.46 -0.41
CA LEU A 59 8.64 4.92 -0.47
C LEU A 59 8.53 6.34 0.09
N LEU A 60 8.07 7.26 -0.75
CA LEU A 60 7.63 8.57 -0.27
C LEU A 60 6.34 8.43 0.54
N PRO A 61 6.05 9.39 1.43
CA PRO A 61 4.76 9.42 2.13
C PRO A 61 3.60 9.36 1.14
N PHE A 62 2.62 8.51 1.41
CA PHE A 62 1.41 8.42 0.60
C PHE A 62 0.61 9.71 0.72
N ILE A 63 0.23 10.26 -0.42
CA ILE A 63 -0.66 11.42 -0.50
C ILE A 63 -2.09 10.86 -0.50
N LEU A 64 -2.78 11.06 0.61
CA LEU A 64 -4.16 10.61 0.80
C LEU A 64 -5.14 11.76 0.57
N ALA A 65 -6.30 11.46 0.02
CA ALA A 65 -7.39 12.43 -0.10
C ALA A 65 -8.04 12.68 1.26
N ARG A 66 -8.87 13.73 1.32
CA ARG A 66 -9.75 13.93 2.48
C ARG A 66 -10.69 12.72 2.55
N PRO A 67 -10.86 12.10 3.73
CA PRO A 67 -11.80 10.98 3.89
C PRO A 67 -13.22 11.36 3.51
N GLU A 68 -13.97 10.40 2.97
CA GLU A 68 -15.39 10.53 2.68
C GLU A 68 -16.19 11.06 3.88
N GLU A 69 -17.31 11.72 3.60
CA GLU A 69 -18.18 12.28 4.64
C GLU A 69 -18.66 11.19 5.60
N GLY A 70 -18.53 11.44 6.91
CA GLY A 70 -18.89 10.49 7.96
C GLY A 70 -17.86 9.39 8.23
N ALA A 71 -16.74 9.32 7.49
CA ALA A 71 -15.66 8.36 7.79
C ALA A 71 -14.86 8.75 9.05
N LEU A 72 -14.75 10.05 9.32
CA LEU A 72 -14.21 10.62 10.55
C LEU A 72 -15.21 11.66 11.09
N GLU A 73 -15.50 11.60 12.39
CA GLU A 73 -16.43 12.52 13.05
C GLU A 73 -15.73 13.75 13.65
N GLY A 74 -14.41 13.83 13.53
CA GLY A 74 -13.59 14.91 14.10
C GLY A 74 -13.47 14.85 15.62
N LYS A 75 -13.78 13.70 16.22
CA LYS A 75 -13.75 13.50 17.67
C LYS A 75 -12.33 13.31 18.14
N LYS A 76 -11.89 14.17 19.07
CA LYS A 76 -10.54 14.14 19.68
C LYS A 76 -10.35 13.03 20.72
N ASN A 77 -11.32 12.14 20.88
CA ASN A 77 -11.23 11.03 21.82
C ASN A 77 -10.56 9.81 21.17
N PRO A 78 -9.95 8.91 21.96
CA PRO A 78 -9.47 7.63 21.46
C PRO A 78 -10.62 6.78 20.89
N ILE A 79 -10.33 5.93 19.91
CA ILE A 79 -11.30 4.99 19.30
C ILE A 79 -11.97 4.09 20.33
N LYS A 80 -11.23 3.62 21.33
CA LYS A 80 -11.79 2.85 22.47
C LYS A 80 -12.91 3.57 23.23
N ASN A 81 -12.98 4.90 23.13
CA ASN A 81 -14.01 5.73 23.75
C ASN A 81 -14.99 6.31 22.71
N GLY A 82 -15.04 5.74 21.50
CA GLY A 82 -15.91 6.20 20.41
C GLY A 82 -15.48 7.51 19.73
N GLY A 83 -14.17 7.82 19.74
CA GLY A 83 -13.59 8.92 18.96
C GLY A 83 -12.77 8.43 17.75
N ASP A 84 -11.98 9.30 17.15
CA ASP A 84 -11.29 9.01 15.87
C ASP A 84 -9.79 8.73 16.01
N PHE A 85 -9.21 8.96 17.19
CA PHE A 85 -7.76 8.89 17.40
C PHE A 85 -7.28 7.53 17.91
N GLY A 86 -6.07 7.14 17.53
CA GLY A 86 -5.35 5.98 18.06
C GLY A 86 -5.38 4.76 17.14
N ASN A 87 -5.04 3.60 17.70
CA ASN A 87 -4.98 2.34 16.97
C ASN A 87 -6.40 1.88 16.56
N ARG A 88 -6.61 1.65 15.25
CA ARG A 88 -7.86 1.13 14.68
C ARG A 88 -7.87 -0.40 14.52
N GLU A 89 -6.74 -1.05 14.82
CA GLU A 89 -6.52 -2.48 14.56
C GLU A 89 -6.87 -2.80 13.09
N ASP A 90 -7.75 -3.76 12.85
CA ASP A 90 -8.11 -4.23 11.52
C ASP A 90 -8.96 -3.21 10.72
N HIS A 91 -9.55 -2.21 11.38
CA HIS A 91 -10.41 -1.20 10.75
C HIS A 91 -9.64 -0.05 10.07
N ILE A 92 -8.31 -0.09 10.07
CA ILE A 92 -7.50 0.93 9.39
C ILE A 92 -7.68 0.87 7.86
N SER A 93 -7.81 -0.34 7.30
CA SER A 93 -7.95 -0.53 5.86
C SER A 93 -9.23 0.13 5.33
N GLU A 94 -10.35 -0.03 6.04
CA GLU A 94 -11.62 0.61 5.69
C GLU A 94 -11.51 2.15 5.66
N LEU A 95 -10.69 2.74 6.53
CA LEU A 95 -10.47 4.18 6.53
C LEU A 95 -9.60 4.60 5.34
N ILE A 96 -8.56 3.84 5.02
CA ILE A 96 -7.68 4.10 3.88
C ILE A 96 -8.46 4.03 2.56
N ASP A 97 -9.36 3.05 2.41
CA ASP A 97 -10.22 2.92 1.24
C ASP A 97 -11.12 4.14 1.04
N LYS A 98 -11.56 4.78 2.13
CA LYS A 98 -12.35 6.03 2.10
C LYS A 98 -11.50 7.29 1.87
N MET A 99 -10.18 7.18 1.80
CA MET A 99 -9.23 8.28 1.53
C MET A 99 -8.47 8.11 0.21
N ASN A 100 -8.74 7.05 -0.55
CA ASN A 100 -8.18 6.78 -1.86
C ASN A 100 -9.17 7.17 -2.96
#